data_AF-A0AA37LT20-F1
#
_entry.id   AF-A0AA37LT20-F1
#
_cell.length_a   1.000
_cell.length_b   1.000
_cell.length_c   1.000
_cell.angle_alpha   90.00
_cell.angle_beta   90.00
_cell.angle_gamma   90.00
#
_symmetry.space_group_name_H-M   'P 1'
#
loop_
_entity.id
_entity.type
_entity.pdbx_description
1 polymer ?
#
loop_
_entity_poly.entity_id
_entity_poly.type
_entity_poly.pdbx_seq_one_letter_code
_entity_poly.pdbx_strand_id
1 'polypeptide(L)'
;MTLDFVSLLLSKESPAQAGVTLSQALRDWTGIGTLGIAKREDSEEQKQRDAERAKDNRDVSLGWALLDIETTKASADKAASHLSREVEREAKYWDEVLAVHQAGWSMCRLPAERHTLASPEFRNSSLAPLRRGDDGTALLQHGRVGAGSQRLSITVSRSGETTGRLAIGSSVPDSALLPDRVLEARNTIFAQELWHELHREAHSLASYGVRANNDSINFNPTSGPSLTLELETLDDSAATVSASADNVLAEATHLGLHILLSHAHRLNELQRLRPTPPHQRRNQAQNQYHLFRPIIAKILYDRTVEQVTSFAGDLTRILRRAGVEAASFTLNTPPCPTAELKNTSGGASNRPNASQALTNMLTSPADFQIELTLTPTARLQIRGRTFLLPLTTTQFQLQLLPSLAEPTNTEPAPSTLQVSYPPSRDPYPDFSSVQLYLASAAAHALTDFAMSLIPPSPSQSSEPTRAEWIKSVRGTAIRDIETETREIRFDILNNDPEGRSTLQIGAAWRAGDKPLVKRWAWPAVGEGAGKSASQPQVSDIVAAVVQSKEI
;
A
#
# COMPACT_ATOMS: atom_id res chain seq x y z
N MET A 1 17.65 74.78 -29.72
CA MET A 1 17.37 75.66 -30.87
C MET A 1 16.27 76.69 -30.56
N THR A 2 14.97 76.35 -30.55
CA THR A 2 13.89 77.31 -30.24
C THR A 2 13.96 77.83 -28.79
N LEU A 3 14.26 76.94 -27.85
CA LEU A 3 14.45 77.29 -26.45
C LEU A 3 15.65 78.23 -26.27
N ASP A 4 16.81 77.95 -26.86
CA ASP A 4 17.99 78.84 -26.82
C ASP A 4 17.71 80.22 -27.43
N PHE A 5 16.95 80.27 -28.54
CA PHE A 5 16.59 81.53 -29.21
C PHE A 5 15.67 82.40 -28.36
N VAL A 6 14.65 81.80 -27.74
CA VAL A 6 13.72 82.51 -26.84
C VAL A 6 14.44 82.92 -25.55
N SER A 7 15.33 82.08 -25.01
CA SER A 7 16.17 82.41 -23.87
C SER A 7 17.14 83.57 -24.18
N LEU A 8 17.74 83.63 -25.37
CA LEU A 8 18.55 84.79 -25.79
C LEU A 8 17.73 86.09 -25.83
N LEU A 9 16.49 86.04 -26.32
CA LEU A 9 15.58 87.20 -26.34
C LEU A 9 15.21 87.67 -24.92
N LEU A 10 14.79 86.75 -24.06
CA LEU A 10 14.41 87.03 -22.68
C LEU A 10 15.59 87.52 -21.83
N SER A 11 16.81 87.11 -22.18
CA SER A 11 18.01 87.47 -21.44
C SER A 11 18.29 88.97 -21.36
N LYS A 12 17.67 89.77 -22.24
CA LYS A 12 17.71 91.23 -22.20
C LYS A 12 16.88 91.84 -21.06
N GLU A 13 15.76 91.21 -20.69
CA GLU A 13 14.83 91.73 -19.65
C GLU A 13 14.96 90.97 -18.33
N SER A 14 15.22 89.66 -18.37
CA SER A 14 15.32 88.79 -17.18
C SER A 14 16.55 87.87 -17.25
N PRO A 15 17.77 88.42 -17.06
CA PRO A 15 19.03 87.71 -17.30
C PRO A 15 19.24 86.49 -16.37
N ALA A 16 18.73 86.55 -15.14
CA ALA A 16 18.88 85.45 -14.17
C ALA A 16 18.08 84.19 -14.56
N GLN A 17 16.88 84.35 -15.10
CA GLN A 17 16.03 83.23 -15.51
C GLN A 17 16.42 82.70 -16.90
N ALA A 18 16.72 83.61 -17.83
CA ALA A 18 17.17 83.25 -19.16
C ALA A 18 18.55 82.56 -19.15
N GLY A 19 19.42 82.95 -18.20
CA GLY A 19 20.72 82.32 -18.01
C GLY A 19 20.61 80.81 -17.84
N VAL A 20 19.76 80.33 -16.94
CA VAL A 20 19.66 78.89 -16.61
C VAL A 20 19.19 78.03 -17.80
N THR A 21 18.36 78.58 -18.67
CA THR A 21 17.78 77.86 -19.81
C THR A 21 18.63 77.95 -21.08
N LEU A 22 19.62 78.85 -21.10
CA LEU A 22 20.51 79.03 -22.25
C LEU A 22 21.62 77.99 -22.24
N SER A 23 21.80 77.27 -23.35
CA SER A 23 22.90 76.33 -23.51
C SER A 23 24.26 77.00 -23.28
N GLN A 24 25.14 76.31 -22.55
CA GLN A 24 26.41 76.86 -22.07
C GLN A 24 27.31 77.32 -23.24
N ALA A 25 27.38 76.53 -24.31
CA ALA A 25 28.17 76.86 -25.50
C ALA A 25 27.72 78.17 -26.17
N LEU A 26 26.42 78.46 -26.19
CA LEU A 26 25.88 79.67 -26.79
C LEU A 26 26.08 80.88 -25.87
N ARG A 27 25.98 80.67 -24.55
CA ARG A 27 26.22 81.71 -23.53
C ARG A 27 27.64 82.25 -23.60
N ASP A 28 28.59 81.33 -23.74
CA ASP A 28 30.02 81.64 -23.78
C ASP A 28 30.42 82.34 -25.09
N TRP A 29 29.67 82.12 -26.17
CA TRP A 29 29.98 82.68 -27.50
C TRP A 29 29.31 84.03 -27.79
N THR A 30 28.03 84.20 -27.46
CA THR A 30 27.28 85.42 -27.79
C THR A 30 27.10 86.36 -26.60
N GLY A 31 27.18 85.87 -25.36
CA GLY A 31 26.82 86.66 -24.17
C GLY A 31 25.30 86.83 -24.00
N ILE A 32 24.91 87.37 -22.85
CA ILE A 32 23.52 87.59 -22.42
C ILE A 32 23.02 88.93 -22.99
N GLY A 33 21.79 88.96 -23.54
CA GLY A 33 21.08 90.18 -23.97
C GLY A 33 21.30 90.60 -25.42
N THR A 34 21.82 89.73 -26.28
CA THR A 34 22.24 90.07 -27.65
C THR A 34 21.12 90.18 -28.67
N LEU A 35 19.96 89.55 -28.45
CA LEU A 35 18.81 89.66 -29.34
C LEU A 35 17.80 90.65 -28.76
N GLY A 36 17.26 91.52 -29.60
CA GLY A 36 16.20 92.46 -29.24
C GLY A 36 14.98 92.29 -30.15
N ILE A 37 13.79 92.46 -29.57
CA ILE A 37 12.55 92.60 -30.34
C ILE A 37 12.29 94.07 -30.62
N ALA A 38 12.03 94.39 -31.88
CA ALA A 38 11.52 95.69 -32.30
C ALA A 38 10.18 95.49 -33.02
N LYS A 39 9.21 96.36 -32.75
CA LYS A 39 7.92 96.34 -33.45
C LYS A 39 8.16 96.75 -34.91
N ARG A 40 7.89 95.85 -35.85
CA ARG A 40 7.96 96.14 -37.28
C ARG A 40 6.72 96.95 -37.69
N GLU A 41 6.92 98.02 -38.46
CA GLU A 41 5.82 98.75 -39.10
C GLU A 41 5.53 98.10 -40.46
N ASP A 42 4.39 97.43 -40.56
CA ASP A 42 3.99 96.75 -41.79
C ASP A 42 3.15 97.69 -42.67
N SER A 43 3.42 97.73 -43.98
CA SER A 43 2.59 98.41 -44.97
C SER A 43 1.20 97.77 -45.06
N GLU A 44 0.15 98.54 -45.39
CA GLU A 44 -1.24 98.05 -45.48
C GLU A 44 -1.40 96.86 -46.45
N GLU A 45 -0.66 96.86 -47.57
CA GLU A 45 -0.63 95.75 -48.54
C GLU A 45 -0.01 94.47 -47.94
N GLN A 46 0.96 94.62 -47.05
CA GLN A 46 1.62 93.50 -46.37
C GLN A 46 0.69 92.89 -45.31
N LYS A 47 -0.01 93.73 -44.55
CA LYS A 47 -1.03 93.30 -43.59
C LYS A 47 -2.15 92.50 -44.26
N GLN A 48 -2.58 92.91 -45.47
CA GLN A 48 -3.57 92.17 -46.25
C GLN A 48 -3.07 90.79 -46.70
N ARG A 49 -1.85 90.71 -47.26
CA ARG A 49 -1.25 89.42 -47.66
C ARG A 49 -1.04 88.48 -46.48
N ASP A 50 -0.60 89.01 -45.34
CA ASP A 50 -0.40 88.22 -44.13
C ASP A 50 -1.74 87.79 -43.51
N ALA A 51 -2.80 88.60 -43.64
CA ALA A 51 -4.15 88.23 -43.23
C ALA A 51 -4.76 87.12 -44.11
N GLU A 52 -4.53 87.15 -45.43
CA GLU A 52 -4.95 86.08 -46.35
C GLU A 52 -4.18 84.78 -46.07
N ARG A 53 -2.85 84.83 -45.95
CA ARG A 53 -2.03 83.67 -45.54
C ARG A 53 -2.43 83.13 -44.18
N ALA A 54 -2.81 83.99 -43.23
CA ALA A 54 -3.30 83.56 -41.93
C ALA A 54 -4.68 82.90 -42.01
N LYS A 55 -5.53 83.23 -43.00
CA LYS A 55 -6.77 82.50 -43.24
C LYS A 55 -6.50 81.14 -43.89
N ASP A 56 -5.67 81.10 -44.93
CA ASP A 56 -5.30 79.84 -45.58
C ASP A 56 -4.61 78.88 -44.62
N ASN A 57 -3.67 79.37 -43.80
CA ASN A 57 -3.02 78.56 -42.77
C ASN A 57 -4.00 78.07 -41.70
N ARG A 58 -5.01 78.87 -41.35
CA ARG A 58 -6.08 78.43 -40.44
C ARG A 58 -6.89 77.31 -41.06
N ASP A 59 -7.32 77.46 -42.29
CA ASP A 59 -8.14 76.47 -42.98
C ASP A 59 -7.37 75.16 -43.20
N VAL A 60 -6.09 75.25 -43.56
CA VAL A 60 -5.18 74.10 -43.62
C VAL A 60 -5.03 73.46 -42.24
N SER A 61 -4.75 74.24 -41.19
CA SER A 61 -4.62 73.70 -39.83
C SER A 61 -5.90 73.02 -39.32
N LEU A 62 -7.06 73.56 -39.70
CA LEU A 62 -8.37 72.99 -39.39
C LEU A 62 -8.56 71.69 -40.17
N GLY A 63 -8.19 71.65 -41.45
CA GLY A 63 -8.21 70.42 -42.26
C GLY A 63 -7.32 69.32 -41.68
N TRP A 64 -6.09 69.64 -41.28
CA TRP A 64 -5.21 68.69 -40.58
C TRP A 64 -5.81 68.21 -39.25
N ALA A 65 -6.41 69.10 -38.47
CA ALA A 65 -7.07 68.73 -37.22
C ALA A 65 -8.28 67.82 -37.45
N LEU A 66 -9.08 68.06 -38.49
CA LEU A 66 -10.22 67.19 -38.84
C LEU A 66 -9.75 65.81 -39.32
N LEU A 67 -8.71 65.75 -40.15
CA LEU A 67 -8.11 64.49 -40.59
C LEU A 67 -7.52 63.72 -39.40
N ASP A 68 -6.84 64.39 -38.47
CA ASP A 68 -6.32 63.77 -37.24
C ASP A 68 -7.48 63.22 -36.38
N ILE A 69 -8.58 63.96 -36.23
CA ILE A 69 -9.79 63.47 -35.57
C ILE A 69 -10.36 62.24 -36.27
N GLU A 70 -10.37 62.20 -37.60
CA GLU A 70 -10.86 61.05 -38.35
C GLU A 70 -9.95 59.82 -38.20
N THR A 71 -8.63 60.01 -38.25
CA THR A 71 -7.67 58.93 -38.02
C THR A 71 -7.73 58.40 -36.59
N THR A 72 -7.85 59.28 -35.59
CA THR A 72 -8.00 58.90 -34.19
C THR A 72 -9.32 58.15 -33.99
N LYS A 73 -10.43 58.61 -34.58
CA LYS A 73 -11.70 57.87 -34.61
C LYS A 73 -11.54 56.47 -35.21
N ALA A 74 -10.93 56.35 -36.39
CA ALA A 74 -10.72 55.06 -37.04
C ALA A 74 -9.82 54.13 -36.21
N SER A 75 -8.82 54.67 -35.51
CA SER A 75 -7.96 53.92 -34.59
C SER A 75 -8.73 53.46 -33.34
N ALA A 76 -9.63 54.31 -32.82
CA ALA A 76 -10.47 54.00 -31.69
C ALA A 76 -11.51 52.92 -32.04
N ASP A 77 -12.12 52.99 -33.23
CA ASP A 77 -13.05 51.97 -33.72
C ASP A 77 -12.35 50.61 -33.86
N LYS A 78 -11.11 50.59 -34.39
CA LYS A 78 -10.28 49.37 -34.44
C LYS A 78 -9.97 48.84 -33.05
N ALA A 79 -9.56 49.70 -32.12
CA ALA A 79 -9.29 49.30 -30.74
C ALA A 79 -10.54 48.75 -30.05
N ALA A 80 -11.71 49.37 -30.25
CA ALA A 80 -12.99 48.90 -29.73
C ALA A 80 -13.33 47.49 -30.26
N SER A 81 -13.18 47.26 -31.57
CA SER A 81 -13.42 45.93 -32.17
C SER A 81 -12.45 44.84 -31.66
N HIS A 82 -11.22 45.23 -31.32
CA HIS A 82 -10.24 44.32 -30.72
C HIS A 82 -10.61 44.00 -29.27
N LEU A 83 -10.96 45.02 -28.48
CA LEU A 83 -11.40 44.84 -27.09
C LEU A 83 -12.67 44.00 -26.99
N SER A 84 -13.64 44.17 -27.91
CA SER A 84 -14.84 43.34 -27.94
C SER A 84 -14.50 41.85 -28.08
N ARG A 85 -13.58 41.49 -28.99
CA ARG A 85 -13.12 40.10 -29.17
C ARG A 85 -12.37 39.57 -27.94
N GLU A 86 -11.56 40.41 -27.29
CA GLU A 86 -10.91 40.02 -26.03
C GLU A 86 -11.91 39.81 -24.90
N VAL A 87 -12.96 40.63 -24.81
CA VAL A 87 -14.04 40.45 -23.82
C VAL A 87 -14.80 39.14 -24.07
N GLU A 88 -15.09 38.78 -25.31
CA GLU A 88 -15.73 37.49 -25.65
C GLU A 88 -14.87 36.29 -25.23
N ARG A 89 -13.56 36.35 -25.49
CA ARG A 89 -12.61 35.31 -25.06
C ARG A 89 -12.53 35.22 -23.54
N GLU A 90 -12.53 36.36 -22.86
CA GLU A 90 -12.48 36.44 -21.41
C GLU A 90 -13.77 35.92 -20.78
N ALA A 91 -14.94 36.22 -21.37
CA ALA A 91 -16.22 35.69 -20.92
C ALA A 91 -16.23 34.16 -20.97
N LYS A 92 -15.79 33.56 -22.10
CA LYS A 92 -15.67 32.11 -22.24
C LYS A 92 -14.73 31.49 -21.21
N TYR A 93 -13.59 32.13 -20.94
CA TYR A 93 -12.64 31.69 -19.93
C TYR A 93 -13.28 31.68 -18.53
N TRP A 94 -13.95 32.78 -18.13
CA TRP A 94 -14.60 32.87 -16.83
C TRP A 94 -15.78 31.92 -16.70
N ASP A 95 -16.51 31.64 -17.77
CA ASP A 95 -17.59 30.63 -17.76
C ASP A 95 -17.04 29.23 -17.43
N GLU A 96 -15.90 28.83 -18.03
CA GLU A 96 -15.25 27.55 -17.72
C GLU A 96 -14.66 27.52 -16.29
N VAL A 97 -14.09 28.63 -15.82
CA VAL A 97 -13.62 28.77 -14.42
C VAL A 97 -14.78 28.68 -13.43
N LEU A 98 -15.93 29.28 -13.75
CA LEU A 98 -17.15 29.19 -12.95
C LEU A 98 -17.67 27.76 -12.91
N ALA A 99 -17.60 27.01 -14.01
CA ALA A 99 -17.98 25.59 -14.02
C ALA A 99 -17.13 24.75 -13.05
N VAL A 100 -15.82 25.01 -12.97
CA VAL A 100 -14.93 24.36 -11.99
C VAL A 100 -15.32 24.73 -10.56
N HIS A 101 -15.66 25.99 -10.30
CA HIS A 101 -16.10 26.42 -8.98
C HIS A 101 -17.43 25.76 -8.57
N GLN A 102 -18.40 25.73 -9.50
CA GLN A 102 -19.71 25.12 -9.29
C GLN A 102 -19.61 23.60 -9.07
N ALA A 103 -18.60 22.95 -9.66
CA ALA A 103 -18.27 21.55 -9.40
C ALA A 103 -17.65 21.30 -8.00
N GLY A 104 -17.44 22.35 -7.20
CA GLY A 104 -16.99 22.24 -5.80
C GLY A 104 -15.47 22.29 -5.60
N TRP A 105 -14.71 22.66 -6.63
CA TRP A 105 -13.26 22.78 -6.52
C TRP A 105 -12.85 24.08 -5.81
N SER A 106 -11.86 23.97 -4.92
CA SER A 106 -11.26 25.13 -4.27
C SER A 106 -10.35 25.88 -5.25
N MET A 107 -10.61 27.18 -5.43
CA MET A 107 -9.75 28.05 -6.23
C MET A 107 -9.09 29.08 -5.32
N CYS A 108 -7.81 29.34 -5.55
CA CYS A 108 -7.10 30.41 -4.87
C CYS A 108 -6.35 31.26 -5.90
N ARG A 109 -6.21 32.56 -5.60
CA ARG A 109 -5.28 33.40 -6.36
C ARG A 109 -3.87 32.92 -6.01
N LEU A 110 -3.10 32.54 -7.03
CA LEU A 110 -1.71 32.14 -6.85
C LEU A 110 -0.97 33.33 -6.19
N PRO A 111 -0.47 33.19 -4.95
CA PRO A 111 0.33 34.25 -4.35
C PRO A 111 1.60 34.39 -5.19
N ALA A 112 1.98 35.60 -5.60
CA ALA A 112 3.32 35.83 -6.11
C ALA A 112 4.31 35.32 -5.04
N GLU A 113 4.98 34.21 -5.35
CA GLU A 113 5.53 33.24 -4.38
C GLU A 113 6.56 33.85 -3.41
N ARG A 114 6.43 33.53 -2.10
CA ARG A 114 7.57 33.16 -1.21
C ARG A 114 7.21 32.23 -0.04
N HIS A 115 5.95 32.08 0.36
CA HIS A 115 5.59 31.24 1.53
C HIS A 115 4.28 30.47 1.35
N THR A 116 4.35 29.21 0.89
CA THR A 116 3.24 28.25 0.92
C THR A 116 3.67 26.91 1.54
N LEU A 117 2.77 26.33 2.33
CA LEU A 117 3.03 25.28 3.32
C LEU A 117 2.68 23.87 2.78
N ALA A 118 3.52 23.34 1.90
CA ALA A 118 3.48 21.92 1.46
C ALA A 118 4.84 21.22 1.71
N SER A 119 4.93 19.89 1.55
CA SER A 119 6.20 19.15 1.67
C SER A 119 7.17 19.57 0.54
N PRO A 120 8.48 19.76 0.81
CA PRO A 120 9.41 20.46 -0.09
C PRO A 120 9.44 19.96 -1.54
N GLU A 121 9.15 18.68 -1.79
CA GLU A 121 9.12 18.07 -3.14
C GLU A 121 7.79 18.30 -3.89
N PHE A 122 6.68 18.46 -3.17
CA PHE A 122 5.34 18.67 -3.75
C PHE A 122 4.84 20.13 -3.59
N ARG A 123 5.68 21.06 -3.09
CA ARG A 123 5.33 22.48 -2.89
C ARG A 123 4.85 23.18 -4.16
N ASN A 124 5.34 22.74 -5.31
CA ASN A 124 5.06 23.35 -6.60
C ASN A 124 4.11 22.48 -7.45
N SER A 125 3.55 21.39 -6.89
CA SER A 125 2.61 20.49 -7.59
C SER A 125 1.21 20.48 -6.98
N SER A 126 1.00 21.02 -5.76
CA SER A 126 -0.32 21.05 -5.12
C SER A 126 -1.28 22.10 -5.70
N LEU A 127 -0.78 22.99 -6.56
CA LEU A 127 -1.57 24.04 -7.22
C LEU A 127 -1.30 23.96 -8.73
N ALA A 128 -2.37 23.95 -9.52
CA ALA A 128 -2.30 23.99 -10.98
C ALA A 128 -2.84 25.34 -11.46
N PRO A 129 -2.01 26.20 -12.09
CA PRO A 129 -2.49 27.47 -12.59
C PRO A 129 -3.40 27.24 -13.81
N LEU A 130 -4.53 27.93 -13.81
CA LEU A 130 -5.40 28.03 -14.99
C LEU A 130 -4.87 29.13 -15.89
N ARG A 131 -4.69 28.82 -17.18
CA ARG A 131 -4.29 29.78 -18.21
C ARG A 131 -5.34 29.87 -19.29
N ARG A 132 -5.54 31.06 -19.82
CA ARG A 132 -6.38 31.26 -21.00
C ARG A 132 -5.62 30.79 -22.25
N GLY A 133 -6.22 29.92 -23.04
CA GLY A 133 -5.75 29.56 -24.38
C GLY A 133 -6.10 30.64 -25.41
N ASP A 134 -5.56 30.51 -26.62
CA ASP A 134 -5.75 31.50 -27.69
C ASP A 134 -7.24 31.61 -28.13
N ASP A 135 -8.01 30.53 -27.94
CA ASP A 135 -9.45 30.43 -28.25
C ASP A 135 -10.37 30.84 -27.08
N GLY A 136 -9.80 31.39 -26.00
CA GLY A 136 -10.54 31.78 -24.78
C GLY A 136 -10.92 30.61 -23.87
N THR A 137 -10.51 29.37 -24.18
CA THR A 137 -10.70 28.21 -23.30
C THR A 137 -9.75 28.26 -22.11
N ALA A 138 -10.18 27.76 -20.96
CA ALA A 138 -9.35 27.60 -19.78
C ALA A 138 -8.54 26.30 -19.86
N LEU A 139 -7.21 26.44 -19.88
CA LEU A 139 -6.25 25.36 -19.90
C LEU A 139 -5.67 25.15 -18.49
N LEU A 140 -5.71 23.90 -18.02
CA LEU A 140 -5.05 23.50 -16.78
C LEU A 140 -3.56 23.27 -17.05
N GLN A 141 -2.70 24.11 -16.49
CA GLN A 141 -1.27 23.87 -16.59
C GLN A 141 -0.84 22.88 -15.51
N HIS A 142 -0.45 21.68 -15.94
CA HIS A 142 0.15 20.68 -15.05
C HIS A 142 1.50 21.19 -14.52
N GLY A 143 1.75 21.00 -13.22
CA GLY A 143 3.00 21.40 -12.57
C GLY A 143 4.23 20.65 -13.10
N ARG A 144 5.41 21.01 -12.61
CA ARG A 144 6.73 20.52 -13.08
C ARG A 144 6.99 19.01 -12.89
N VAL A 145 6.05 18.24 -12.37
CA VAL A 145 6.22 16.83 -11.99
C VAL A 145 5.32 15.94 -12.85
N GLY A 146 5.92 15.29 -13.84
CA GLY A 146 5.29 14.28 -14.71
C GLY A 146 4.65 14.87 -15.95
N ALA A 147 5.24 14.62 -17.12
CA ALA A 147 4.61 14.92 -18.40
C ALA A 147 3.51 13.86 -18.66
N GLY A 148 2.28 14.14 -18.22
CA GLY A 148 1.10 13.31 -18.50
C GLY A 148 0.36 12.85 -17.24
N SER A 149 -0.85 12.31 -17.44
CA SER A 149 -1.59 11.68 -16.34
C SER A 149 -0.96 10.34 -15.99
N GLN A 150 -0.71 10.10 -14.71
CA GLN A 150 -0.03 8.90 -14.23
C GLN A 150 -0.90 8.13 -13.24
N ARG A 151 -0.81 6.81 -13.27
CA ARG A 151 -1.52 5.90 -12.36
C ARG A 151 -0.61 4.78 -11.88
N LEU A 152 -0.85 4.33 -10.66
CA LEU A 152 -0.18 3.15 -10.12
C LEU A 152 -0.74 1.89 -10.80
N SER A 153 0.10 1.21 -11.58
CA SER A 153 -0.17 -0.13 -12.09
C SER A 153 0.26 -1.17 -11.05
N ILE A 154 -0.50 -2.25 -10.96
CA ILE A 154 -0.16 -3.40 -10.12
C ILE A 154 -0.31 -4.64 -10.96
N THR A 155 0.75 -5.43 -11.04
CA THR A 155 0.77 -6.72 -11.70
C THR A 155 1.06 -7.81 -10.67
N VAL A 156 0.32 -8.90 -10.77
CA VAL A 156 0.45 -10.11 -9.96
C VAL A 156 1.05 -11.17 -10.86
N SER A 157 2.09 -11.83 -10.38
CA SER A 157 2.70 -12.97 -11.05
C SER A 157 2.78 -14.17 -10.13
N ARG A 158 2.68 -15.37 -10.70
CA ARG A 158 2.92 -16.64 -10.01
C ARG A 158 3.90 -17.44 -10.83
N SER A 159 4.95 -17.96 -10.19
CA SER A 159 5.98 -18.77 -10.86
C SER A 159 6.64 -18.09 -12.07
N GLY A 160 6.70 -16.74 -12.07
CA GLY A 160 7.30 -15.95 -13.16
C GLY A 160 6.34 -15.59 -14.30
N GLU A 161 5.11 -16.10 -14.32
CA GLU A 161 4.09 -15.73 -15.30
C GLU A 161 3.13 -14.68 -14.73
N THR A 162 2.77 -13.68 -15.53
CA THR A 162 1.79 -12.66 -15.14
C THR A 162 0.40 -13.28 -15.10
N THR A 163 -0.11 -13.50 -13.90
CA THR A 163 -1.43 -14.11 -13.69
C THR A 163 -2.52 -13.08 -13.50
N GLY A 164 -2.21 -11.84 -13.11
CA GLY A 164 -3.21 -10.77 -12.98
C GLY A 164 -2.64 -9.37 -13.16
N ARG A 165 -3.47 -8.42 -13.58
CA ARG A 165 -3.10 -7.00 -13.70
C ARG A 165 -4.28 -6.12 -13.32
N LEU A 166 -3.99 -4.97 -12.71
CA LEU A 166 -4.98 -3.93 -12.46
C LEU A 166 -5.44 -3.32 -13.79
N ALA A 167 -6.74 -3.21 -14.00
CA ALA A 167 -7.30 -2.46 -15.13
C ALA A 167 -7.10 -0.96 -14.89
N ILE A 168 -6.23 -0.35 -15.71
CA ILE A 168 -6.01 1.09 -15.70
C ILE A 168 -6.85 1.69 -16.83
N GLY A 169 -7.61 2.74 -16.50
CA GLY A 169 -8.45 3.46 -17.49
C GLY A 169 -7.61 4.19 -18.55
N SER A 170 -8.26 4.86 -19.49
CA SER A 170 -7.60 5.78 -20.42
C SER A 170 -7.46 7.19 -19.81
N SER A 171 -6.55 8.00 -20.37
CA SER A 171 -6.48 9.42 -20.03
C SER A 171 -7.76 10.17 -20.45
N VAL A 172 -8.07 11.28 -19.78
CA VAL A 172 -9.19 12.13 -20.17
C VAL A 172 -8.79 12.93 -21.42
N PRO A 173 -9.58 12.90 -22.51
CA PRO A 173 -9.22 13.61 -23.74
C PRO A 173 -9.05 15.12 -23.55
N ASP A 174 -8.19 15.72 -24.37
CA ASP A 174 -7.96 17.17 -24.41
C ASP A 174 -9.17 18.00 -24.90
N SER A 175 -10.29 17.37 -25.27
CA SER A 175 -11.56 18.01 -25.56
C SER A 175 -12.56 17.94 -24.40
N ALA A 176 -12.24 17.22 -23.32
CA ALA A 176 -13.14 17.02 -22.19
C ALA A 176 -13.30 18.30 -21.35
N LEU A 177 -14.35 18.30 -20.53
CA LEU A 177 -14.67 19.41 -19.63
C LEU A 177 -13.52 19.66 -18.64
N LEU A 178 -13.27 20.92 -18.33
CA LEU A 178 -12.21 21.32 -17.40
C LEU A 178 -12.30 20.62 -16.02
N PRO A 179 -13.48 20.43 -15.39
CA PRO A 179 -13.59 19.70 -14.12
C PRO A 179 -13.06 18.26 -14.17
N ASP A 180 -13.22 17.56 -15.30
CA ASP A 180 -12.75 16.18 -15.47
C ASP A 180 -11.21 16.12 -15.54
N ARG A 181 -10.59 17.12 -16.17
CA ARG A 181 -9.13 17.27 -16.16
C ARG A 181 -8.59 17.62 -14.79
N VAL A 182 -9.32 18.42 -14.01
CA VAL A 182 -8.97 18.69 -12.61
C VAL A 182 -9.07 17.41 -11.77
N LEU A 183 -10.10 16.57 -11.99
CA LEU A 183 -10.20 15.24 -11.35
C LEU A 183 -9.00 14.36 -11.71
N GLU A 184 -8.61 14.31 -12.98
CA GLU A 184 -7.47 13.53 -13.46
C GLU A 184 -6.13 14.02 -12.88
N ALA A 185 -5.90 15.34 -12.88
CA ALA A 185 -4.72 15.95 -12.28
C ALA A 185 -4.64 15.65 -10.78
N ARG A 186 -5.75 15.74 -10.04
CA ARG A 186 -5.80 15.36 -8.62
C ARG A 186 -5.41 13.89 -8.42
N ASN A 187 -5.98 12.99 -9.21
CA ASN A 187 -5.71 11.56 -9.09
C ASN A 187 -4.26 11.23 -9.47
N THR A 188 -3.69 11.97 -10.42
CA THR A 188 -2.27 11.87 -10.82
C THR A 188 -1.34 12.27 -9.67
N ILE A 189 -1.61 13.41 -9.02
CA ILE A 189 -0.84 13.84 -7.84
C ILE A 189 -0.92 12.81 -6.72
N PHE A 190 -2.11 12.27 -6.46
CA PHE A 190 -2.29 11.22 -5.45
C PHE A 190 -1.48 9.96 -5.78
N ALA A 191 -1.46 9.54 -7.05
CA ALA A 191 -0.68 8.39 -7.50
C ALA A 191 0.84 8.64 -7.37
N GLN A 192 1.32 9.84 -7.70
CA GLN A 192 2.72 10.24 -7.52
C GLN A 192 3.13 10.27 -6.04
N GLU A 193 2.28 10.80 -5.17
CA GLU A 193 2.52 10.79 -3.72
C GLU A 193 2.57 9.36 -3.17
N LEU A 194 1.61 8.51 -3.59
CA LEU A 194 1.60 7.09 -3.25
C LEU A 194 2.88 6.39 -3.71
N TRP A 195 3.30 6.63 -4.95
CA TRP A 195 4.53 6.07 -5.51
C TRP A 195 5.78 6.46 -4.73
N HIS A 196 5.88 7.74 -4.36
CA HIS A 196 6.97 8.28 -3.56
C HIS A 196 7.04 7.64 -2.17
N GLU A 197 5.90 7.54 -1.49
CA GLU A 197 5.84 6.95 -0.14
C GLU A 197 6.09 5.44 -0.17
N LEU A 198 5.64 4.74 -1.21
CA LEU A 198 5.99 3.33 -1.45
C LEU A 198 7.49 3.15 -1.68
N HIS A 199 8.13 4.02 -2.45
CA HIS A 199 9.58 4.00 -2.64
C HIS A 199 10.32 4.19 -1.31
N ARG A 200 9.90 5.16 -0.50
CA ARG A 200 10.47 5.38 0.84
C ARG A 200 10.28 4.18 1.75
N GLU A 201 9.14 3.51 1.69
CA GLU A 201 8.88 2.31 2.48
C GLU A 201 9.67 1.08 2.01
N ALA A 202 9.76 0.86 0.70
CA ALA A 202 10.37 -0.32 0.09
C ALA A 202 11.81 -0.56 0.55
N HIS A 203 12.58 0.51 0.77
CA HIS A 203 13.95 0.42 1.30
C HIS A 203 14.01 -0.25 2.69
N SER A 204 13.00 -0.05 3.53
CA SER A 204 12.90 -0.69 4.85
C SER A 204 12.37 -2.13 4.81
N LEU A 205 11.90 -2.57 3.64
CA LEU A 205 11.27 -3.88 3.42
C LEU A 205 12.15 -4.85 2.64
N ALA A 206 13.42 -4.50 2.40
CA ALA A 206 14.36 -5.34 1.65
C ALA A 206 14.49 -6.77 2.22
N SER A 207 14.40 -6.94 3.54
CA SER A 207 14.46 -8.23 4.22
C SER A 207 13.31 -9.19 3.86
N TYR A 208 12.19 -8.65 3.36
CA TYR A 208 11.00 -9.43 3.00
C TYR A 208 10.95 -9.74 1.50
N GLY A 209 12.03 -9.49 0.76
CA GLY A 209 12.09 -9.72 -0.69
C GLY A 209 11.51 -8.58 -1.53
N VAL A 210 11.36 -7.38 -0.94
CA VAL A 210 11.00 -6.16 -1.68
C VAL A 210 12.26 -5.53 -2.28
N ARG A 211 12.24 -5.24 -3.57
CA ARG A 211 13.30 -4.53 -4.29
C ARG A 211 12.69 -3.33 -5.00
N ALA A 212 13.14 -2.13 -4.66
CA ALA A 212 12.79 -0.92 -5.37
C ALA A 212 13.86 -0.64 -6.44
N ASN A 213 13.43 -0.59 -7.70
CA ASN A 213 14.16 0.02 -8.80
C ASN A 213 13.56 1.42 -9.04
N ASN A 214 14.22 2.28 -9.82
CA ASN A 214 13.71 3.63 -10.10
C ASN A 214 12.30 3.65 -10.69
N ASP A 215 11.97 2.64 -11.51
CA ASP A 215 10.72 2.60 -12.29
C ASP A 215 9.72 1.54 -11.78
N SER A 216 10.15 0.61 -10.92
CA SER A 216 9.34 -0.54 -10.48
C SER A 216 9.65 -0.96 -9.04
N ILE A 217 8.63 -1.26 -8.23
CA ILE A 217 8.80 -1.94 -6.94
C ILE A 217 8.37 -3.40 -7.10
N ASN A 218 9.31 -4.33 -6.87
CA ASN A 218 9.08 -5.76 -7.00
C ASN A 218 9.08 -6.43 -5.63
N PHE A 219 8.03 -7.16 -5.31
CA PHE A 219 7.92 -8.03 -4.14
C PHE A 219 7.89 -9.48 -4.59
N ASN A 220 8.98 -10.18 -4.32
CA ASN A 220 9.16 -11.57 -4.72
C ASN A 220 9.34 -12.46 -3.48
N PRO A 221 8.24 -12.96 -2.88
CA PRO A 221 8.34 -13.88 -1.76
C PRO A 221 8.89 -15.25 -2.21
N THR A 222 9.53 -15.98 -1.29
CA THR A 222 10.07 -17.34 -1.58
C THR A 222 8.99 -18.32 -2.05
N SER A 223 7.75 -18.14 -1.60
CA SER A 223 6.59 -18.81 -2.17
C SER A 223 5.34 -17.93 -2.00
N GLY A 224 4.42 -18.01 -2.95
CA GLY A 224 3.23 -17.15 -3.04
C GLY A 224 3.24 -16.27 -4.30
N PRO A 225 2.24 -15.39 -4.44
CA PRO A 225 2.19 -14.44 -5.55
C PRO A 225 3.26 -13.36 -5.39
N SER A 226 3.99 -13.08 -6.47
CA SER A 226 4.84 -11.90 -6.59
C SER A 226 4.02 -10.69 -7.07
N LEU A 227 4.38 -9.51 -6.57
CA LEU A 227 3.74 -8.24 -6.92
C LEU A 227 4.75 -7.31 -7.54
N THR A 228 4.40 -6.70 -8.67
CA THR A 228 5.18 -5.64 -9.30
C THR A 228 4.31 -4.40 -9.41
N LEU A 229 4.78 -3.30 -8.82
CA LEU A 229 4.12 -2.00 -8.82
C LEU A 229 4.92 -1.03 -9.70
N GLU A 230 4.26 -0.33 -10.60
CA GLU A 230 4.88 0.65 -11.50
C GLU A 230 4.02 1.90 -11.59
N LEU A 231 4.64 3.06 -11.86
CA LEU A 231 3.91 4.29 -12.14
C LEU A 231 3.81 4.47 -13.65
N GLU A 232 2.67 4.08 -14.21
CA GLU A 232 2.41 4.08 -15.66
C GLU A 232 1.77 5.41 -16.09
N THR A 233 2.20 5.95 -17.22
CA THR A 233 1.52 7.07 -17.89
C THR A 233 0.28 6.56 -18.60
N LEU A 234 -0.85 7.23 -18.37
CA LEU A 234 -2.11 6.95 -19.04
C LEU A 234 -2.00 7.36 -20.51
N ASP A 235 -2.09 6.38 -21.40
CA ASP A 235 -2.26 6.62 -22.83
C ASP A 235 -3.75 6.75 -23.19
N ASP A 236 -4.04 7.29 -24.37
CA ASP A 236 -5.42 7.43 -24.89
C ASP A 236 -6.14 6.08 -25.09
N SER A 237 -5.38 4.98 -25.14
CA SER A 237 -5.92 3.62 -25.29
C SER A 237 -5.84 2.85 -23.96
N ALA A 238 -6.99 2.48 -23.41
CA ALA A 238 -7.04 1.62 -22.24
C ALA A 238 -6.44 0.23 -22.55
N ALA A 239 -5.55 -0.26 -21.70
CA ALA A 239 -5.00 -1.61 -21.83
C ALA A 239 -6.10 -2.65 -21.58
N THR A 240 -6.34 -3.56 -22.52
CA THR A 240 -7.28 -4.66 -22.32
C THR A 240 -6.68 -5.69 -21.36
N VAL A 241 -7.24 -5.77 -20.14
CA VAL A 241 -6.83 -6.77 -19.15
C VAL A 241 -7.67 -8.04 -19.32
N SER A 242 -6.99 -9.18 -19.51
CA SER A 242 -7.65 -10.49 -19.51
C SER A 242 -8.25 -10.80 -18.14
N ALA A 243 -9.49 -11.31 -18.10
CA ALA A 243 -10.15 -11.67 -16.85
C ALA A 243 -9.42 -12.83 -16.17
N SER A 244 -8.83 -12.56 -15.00
CA SER A 244 -8.16 -13.55 -14.15
C SER A 244 -8.60 -13.38 -12.70
N ALA A 245 -8.61 -14.47 -11.93
CA ALA A 245 -8.89 -14.44 -10.50
C ALA A 245 -7.90 -13.55 -9.73
N ASP A 246 -6.65 -13.49 -10.18
CA ASP A 246 -5.62 -12.65 -9.56
C ASP A 246 -5.79 -11.16 -9.85
N ASN A 247 -6.69 -10.77 -10.77
CA ASN A 247 -7.07 -9.36 -10.96
C ASN A 247 -7.73 -8.80 -9.71
N VAL A 248 -8.51 -9.61 -8.99
CA VAL A 248 -9.13 -9.21 -7.71
C VAL A 248 -8.06 -8.92 -6.67
N LEU A 249 -6.96 -9.67 -6.65
CA LEU A 249 -5.83 -9.40 -5.76
C LEU A 249 -5.12 -8.08 -6.14
N ALA A 250 -4.90 -7.84 -7.43
CA ALA A 250 -4.31 -6.58 -7.92
C ALA A 250 -5.18 -5.37 -7.55
N GLU A 251 -6.50 -5.47 -7.75
CA GLU A 251 -7.48 -4.44 -7.40
C GLU A 251 -7.57 -4.22 -5.89
N ALA A 252 -7.66 -5.30 -5.10
CA ALA A 252 -7.67 -5.20 -3.64
C ALA A 252 -6.38 -4.57 -3.09
N THR A 253 -5.23 -4.88 -3.68
CA THR A 253 -3.94 -4.26 -3.35
C THR A 253 -3.98 -2.76 -3.66
N HIS A 254 -4.45 -2.38 -4.85
CA HIS A 254 -4.56 -0.99 -5.27
C HIS A 254 -5.48 -0.17 -4.35
N LEU A 255 -6.68 -0.68 -4.09
CA LEU A 255 -7.65 -0.06 -3.19
C LEU A 255 -7.13 0.02 -1.75
N GLY A 256 -6.48 -1.04 -1.26
CA GLY A 256 -5.86 -1.08 0.05
C GLY A 256 -4.82 0.01 0.22
N LEU A 257 -3.94 0.20 -0.76
CA LEU A 257 -2.94 1.28 -0.78
C LEU A 257 -3.58 2.67 -0.75
N HIS A 258 -4.63 2.90 -1.52
CA HIS A 258 -5.36 4.18 -1.54
C HIS A 258 -5.99 4.48 -0.17
N ILE A 259 -6.61 3.48 0.45
CA ILE A 259 -7.23 3.60 1.78
C ILE A 259 -6.15 3.88 2.83
N LEU A 260 -5.03 3.15 2.81
CA LEU A 260 -3.95 3.31 3.77
C LEU A 260 -3.28 4.69 3.66
N LEU A 261 -3.04 5.19 2.45
CA LEU A 261 -2.48 6.53 2.25
C LEU A 261 -3.45 7.61 2.72
N SER A 262 -4.73 7.50 2.34
CA SER A 262 -5.77 8.43 2.79
C SER A 262 -5.90 8.46 4.31
N HIS A 263 -5.81 7.29 4.96
CA HIS A 263 -5.81 7.18 6.40
C HIS A 263 -4.56 7.82 7.02
N ALA A 264 -3.38 7.59 6.46
CA ALA A 264 -2.14 8.21 6.90
C ALA A 264 -2.18 9.75 6.80
N HIS A 265 -2.74 10.29 5.72
CA HIS A 265 -2.97 11.72 5.54
C HIS A 265 -3.87 12.29 6.62
N ARG A 266 -4.99 11.61 6.89
CA ARG A 266 -5.92 11.99 7.96
C ARG A 266 -5.25 11.97 9.34
N LEU A 267 -4.45 10.94 9.64
CA LEU A 267 -3.70 10.89 10.89
C LEU A 267 -2.71 12.05 11.00
N ASN A 268 -2.01 12.39 9.92
CA ASN A 268 -1.11 13.53 9.88
C ASN A 268 -1.82 14.88 10.03
N GLU A 269 -2.99 15.03 9.43
CA GLU A 269 -3.84 16.20 9.62
C GLU A 269 -4.26 16.35 11.09
N LEU A 270 -4.76 15.27 11.70
CA LEU A 270 -5.11 15.26 13.13
C LEU A 270 -3.91 15.57 14.02
N GLN A 271 -2.72 15.06 13.69
CA GLN A 271 -1.48 15.41 14.39
C GLN A 271 -1.09 16.89 14.20
N ARG A 272 -1.39 17.51 13.06
CA ARG A 272 -1.17 18.94 12.80
C ARG A 272 -2.14 19.84 13.55
N LEU A 273 -3.38 19.39 13.74
CA LEU A 273 -4.39 20.13 14.49
C LEU A 273 -4.16 20.09 16.01
N ARG A 274 -3.44 19.09 16.52
CA ARG A 274 -3.12 18.99 17.94
C ARG A 274 -1.92 19.87 18.29
N PRO A 275 -2.03 20.78 19.28
CA PRO A 275 -0.88 21.56 19.74
C PRO A 275 0.16 20.61 20.35
N THR A 276 1.38 20.63 19.81
CA THR A 276 2.50 19.85 20.37
C THR A 276 2.95 20.48 21.70
N PRO A 277 3.29 19.68 22.72
CA PRO A 277 3.85 20.19 23.96
C PRO A 277 5.09 21.05 23.68
N PRO A 278 5.28 22.18 24.37
CA PRO A 278 6.32 23.17 24.07
C PRO A 278 7.76 22.63 24.18
N HIS A 279 7.96 21.51 24.88
CA HIS A 279 9.27 20.88 25.06
C HIS A 279 9.62 19.84 23.99
N GLN A 280 8.67 19.45 23.13
CA GLN A 280 8.93 18.51 22.05
C GLN A 280 9.14 19.27 20.75
N ARG A 281 10.39 19.26 20.26
CA ARG A 281 10.66 19.64 18.86
C ARG A 281 9.87 18.68 17.97
N ARG A 282 9.05 19.23 17.08
CA ARG A 282 8.29 18.47 16.10
C ARG A 282 9.27 17.79 15.14
N ASN A 283 9.69 16.57 15.49
CA ASN A 283 10.63 15.79 14.69
C ASN A 283 9.92 15.37 13.40
N GLN A 284 10.24 16.02 12.28
CA GLN A 284 9.73 15.66 10.95
C GLN A 284 10.24 14.29 10.46
N ALA A 285 11.22 13.71 11.14
CA ALA A 285 11.97 12.54 10.69
C ALA A 285 11.24 11.19 10.80
N GLN A 286 10.02 11.11 11.35
CA GLN A 286 9.42 9.80 11.73
C GLN A 286 8.09 9.43 11.07
N ASN A 287 7.52 10.25 10.18
CA ASN A 287 6.28 9.86 9.49
C ASN A 287 6.60 9.06 8.23
N GLN A 288 7.33 7.96 8.35
CA GLN A 288 7.38 6.95 7.29
C GLN A 288 6.03 6.25 7.30
N TYR A 289 5.30 6.32 6.20
CA TYR A 289 4.03 5.60 6.10
C TYR A 289 4.29 4.11 5.93
N HIS A 290 3.46 3.30 6.59
CA HIS A 290 3.45 1.86 6.44
C HIS A 290 2.24 1.48 5.56
N LEU A 291 2.43 1.53 4.24
CA LEU A 291 1.40 1.29 3.23
C LEU A 291 1.51 -0.14 2.69
N PHE A 292 2.73 -0.55 2.34
CA PHE A 292 3.00 -1.84 1.73
C PHE A 292 3.18 -2.96 2.75
N ARG A 293 3.72 -2.65 3.93
CA ARG A 293 3.92 -3.63 5.01
C ARG A 293 2.63 -4.35 5.46
N PRO A 294 1.48 -3.69 5.66
CA PRO A 294 0.20 -4.36 5.93
C PRO A 294 -0.20 -5.38 4.85
N ILE A 295 0.07 -5.06 3.58
CA ILE A 295 -0.25 -5.94 2.44
C ILE A 295 0.66 -7.17 2.45
N ILE A 296 1.97 -6.97 2.63
CA ILE A 296 2.94 -8.08 2.76
C ILE A 296 2.54 -9.00 3.92
N ALA A 297 2.18 -8.43 5.07
CA ALA A 297 1.77 -9.20 6.23
C ALA A 297 0.52 -10.02 5.96
N LYS A 298 -0.46 -9.48 5.21
CA LYS A 298 -1.66 -10.23 4.84
C LYS A 298 -1.34 -11.40 3.91
N ILE A 299 -0.46 -11.19 2.92
CA ILE A 299 -0.01 -12.27 2.02
C ILE A 299 0.74 -13.36 2.80
N LEU A 300 1.62 -12.97 3.74
CA LEU A 300 2.33 -13.91 4.62
C LEU A 300 1.35 -14.67 5.55
N TYR A 301 0.35 -13.98 6.09
CA TYR A 301 -0.71 -14.60 6.89
C TYR A 301 -1.48 -15.65 6.07
N ASP A 302 -1.96 -15.31 4.88
CA ASP A 302 -2.75 -16.24 4.07
C ASP A 302 -1.93 -17.47 3.67
N ARG A 303 -0.65 -17.28 3.34
CA ARG A 303 0.30 -18.37 3.09
C ARG A 303 0.51 -19.25 4.32
N THR A 304 0.74 -18.67 5.49
CA THR A 304 1.00 -19.46 6.70
C THR A 304 -0.23 -20.25 7.13
N VAL A 305 -1.43 -19.70 6.95
CA VAL A 305 -2.69 -20.43 7.13
C VAL A 305 -2.75 -21.63 6.18
N GLU A 306 -2.46 -21.44 4.89
CA GLU A 306 -2.44 -22.52 3.90
C GLU A 306 -1.42 -23.62 4.27
N GLN A 307 -0.20 -23.24 4.65
CA GLN A 307 0.85 -24.20 5.04
C GLN A 307 0.46 -25.02 6.28
N VAL A 308 -0.06 -24.37 7.32
CA VAL A 308 -0.41 -25.04 8.58
C VAL A 308 -1.64 -25.91 8.39
N THR A 309 -2.64 -25.45 7.64
CA THR A 309 -3.84 -26.23 7.33
C THR A 309 -3.54 -27.43 6.45
N SER A 310 -2.68 -27.29 5.43
CA SER A 310 -2.22 -28.41 4.61
C SER A 310 -1.51 -29.46 5.46
N PHE A 311 -0.56 -29.06 6.32
CA PHE A 311 0.17 -29.99 7.18
C PHE A 311 -0.73 -30.66 8.23
N ALA A 312 -1.65 -29.91 8.86
CA ALA A 312 -2.62 -30.47 9.79
C ALA A 312 -3.57 -31.47 9.08
N GLY A 313 -3.97 -31.16 7.84
CA GLY A 313 -4.73 -32.06 6.97
C GLY A 313 -3.98 -33.34 6.65
N ASP A 314 -2.70 -33.25 6.28
CA ASP A 314 -1.85 -34.40 6.00
C ASP A 314 -1.67 -35.28 7.24
N LEU A 315 -1.38 -34.67 8.39
CA LEU A 315 -1.18 -35.39 9.65
C LEU A 315 -2.46 -36.13 10.07
N THR A 316 -3.61 -35.46 10.05
CA THR A 316 -4.89 -36.10 10.40
C THR A 316 -5.28 -37.21 9.43
N ARG A 317 -5.00 -37.04 8.13
CA ARG A 317 -5.25 -38.07 7.11
C ARG A 317 -4.42 -39.33 7.35
N ILE A 318 -3.14 -39.16 7.68
CA ILE A 318 -2.23 -40.27 7.96
C ILE A 318 -2.66 -41.01 9.24
N LEU A 319 -2.98 -40.28 10.30
CA LEU A 319 -3.43 -40.87 11.57
C LEU A 319 -4.75 -41.65 11.41
N ARG A 320 -5.71 -41.11 10.65
CA ARG A 320 -6.96 -41.83 10.32
C ARG A 320 -6.70 -43.10 9.53
N ARG A 321 -5.79 -43.06 8.54
CA ARG A 321 -5.41 -44.26 7.76
C ARG A 321 -4.72 -45.32 8.62
N ALA A 322 -4.04 -44.92 9.69
CA ALA A 322 -3.44 -45.81 10.67
C ALA A 322 -4.46 -46.36 11.70
N GLY A 323 -5.73 -45.97 11.63
CA GLY A 323 -6.80 -46.46 12.52
C GLY A 323 -7.14 -45.55 13.70
N VAL A 324 -6.63 -44.30 13.75
CA VAL A 324 -7.01 -43.32 14.79
C VAL A 324 -8.17 -42.47 14.30
N GLU A 325 -9.40 -42.92 14.52
CA GLU A 325 -10.62 -42.26 14.02
C GLU A 325 -10.85 -40.86 14.62
N ALA A 326 -10.44 -40.65 15.87
CA ALA A 326 -10.59 -39.38 16.58
C ALA A 326 -9.73 -38.24 15.99
N ALA A 327 -8.75 -38.56 15.14
CA ALA A 327 -7.87 -37.55 14.57
C ALA A 327 -8.67 -36.56 13.70
N SER A 328 -8.58 -35.26 13.99
CA SER A 328 -9.34 -34.22 13.29
C SER A 328 -8.70 -32.85 13.52
N PHE A 329 -8.98 -31.89 12.64
CA PHE A 329 -8.58 -30.50 12.85
C PHE A 329 -9.72 -29.54 12.50
N THR A 330 -9.76 -28.40 13.18
CA THR A 330 -10.68 -27.30 12.91
C THR A 330 -9.90 -26.00 12.80
N LEU A 331 -10.19 -25.22 11.76
CA LEU A 331 -9.61 -23.89 11.55
C LEU A 331 -10.58 -22.84 12.09
N ASN A 332 -10.17 -22.12 13.11
CA ASN A 332 -10.87 -20.99 13.68
C ASN A 332 -10.15 -19.70 13.24
N THR A 333 -10.72 -19.01 12.26
CA THR A 333 -10.34 -17.64 11.92
C THR A 333 -11.24 -16.67 12.69
N PRO A 334 -10.69 -15.68 13.41
CA PRO A 334 -11.49 -14.69 14.10
C PRO A 334 -12.42 -13.99 13.09
N PRO A 335 -13.69 -13.75 13.47
CA PRO A 335 -14.64 -13.12 12.58
C PRO A 335 -14.16 -11.72 12.20
N CYS A 336 -14.36 -11.35 10.94
CA CYS A 336 -14.14 -10.00 10.48
C CYS A 336 -15.03 -9.04 11.31
N PRO A 337 -14.47 -8.07 12.06
CA PRO A 337 -15.25 -7.18 12.94
C PRO A 337 -16.29 -6.32 12.22
N THR A 338 -16.29 -6.31 10.88
CA THR A 338 -17.20 -5.52 10.06
C THR A 338 -18.66 -5.92 10.21
N ALA A 339 -18.97 -7.14 10.67
CA ALA A 339 -20.34 -7.58 10.92
C ALA A 339 -21.02 -6.80 12.06
N GLU A 340 -20.25 -6.23 12.98
CA GLU A 340 -20.73 -5.48 14.15
C GLU A 340 -20.74 -3.96 13.95
N LEU A 341 -20.24 -3.47 12.80
CA LEU A 341 -20.34 -2.06 12.40
C LEU A 341 -21.77 -1.71 11.94
N LYS A 342 -22.80 -2.06 12.74
CA LYS A 342 -24.12 -1.47 12.59
C LYS A 342 -24.03 -0.02 13.08
N ASN A 343 -24.36 0.91 12.19
CA ASN A 343 -24.49 2.34 12.47
C ASN A 343 -25.59 2.60 13.51
N THR A 344 -25.35 2.33 14.79
CA THR A 344 -26.17 2.91 15.86
C THR A 344 -25.63 4.30 16.09
N SER A 345 -26.17 5.26 15.35
CA SER A 345 -25.93 6.71 15.39
C SER A 345 -26.38 7.37 16.70
N GLY A 346 -26.16 6.71 17.84
CA GLY A 346 -26.52 7.20 19.17
C GLY A 346 -25.34 7.07 20.15
N GLY A 347 -24.64 8.17 20.40
CA GLY A 347 -24.21 8.47 21.77
C GLY A 347 -22.73 8.41 22.16
N ALA A 348 -21.74 8.19 21.28
CA ALA A 348 -20.32 8.27 21.70
C ALA A 348 -19.38 8.90 20.66
N SER A 349 -18.83 10.06 20.99
CA SER A 349 -17.89 10.88 20.20
C SER A 349 -16.56 10.17 19.82
N ASN A 350 -16.26 9.02 20.43
CA ASN A 350 -14.98 8.32 20.29
C ASN A 350 -15.04 6.97 19.55
N ARG A 351 -16.18 6.59 18.95
CA ARG A 351 -16.21 5.35 18.14
C ARG A 351 -15.52 5.59 16.79
N PRO A 352 -14.59 4.71 16.37
CA PRO A 352 -13.97 4.84 15.06
C PRO A 352 -15.04 4.77 13.97
N ASN A 353 -14.96 5.66 12.98
CA ASN A 353 -15.84 5.57 11.83
C ASN A 353 -15.56 4.26 11.05
N ALA A 354 -16.47 3.85 10.16
CA ALA A 354 -16.33 2.58 9.43
C ALA A 354 -15.00 2.46 8.68
N SER A 355 -14.48 3.56 8.11
CA SER A 355 -13.18 3.57 7.43
C SER A 355 -11.99 3.43 8.38
N GLN A 356 -12.03 4.04 9.57
CA GLN A 356 -11.03 3.81 10.62
C GLN A 356 -11.10 2.39 11.16
N ALA A 357 -12.29 1.81 11.31
CA ALA A 357 -12.43 0.42 11.73
C ALA A 357 -11.82 -0.55 10.69
N LEU A 358 -12.08 -0.32 9.39
CA LEU A 358 -11.44 -1.07 8.30
C LEU A 358 -9.91 -0.89 8.30
N THR A 359 -9.43 0.33 8.51
CA THR A 359 -7.97 0.57 8.51
C THR A 359 -7.30 -0.03 9.73
N ASN A 360 -7.96 0.02 10.89
CA ASN A 360 -7.51 -0.66 12.11
C ASN A 360 -7.47 -2.18 11.90
N MET A 361 -8.43 -2.75 11.16
CA MET A 361 -8.39 -4.17 10.81
C MET A 361 -7.17 -4.49 9.94
N LEU A 362 -6.94 -3.73 8.86
CA LEU A 362 -5.78 -3.92 7.96
C LEU A 362 -4.44 -3.73 8.67
N THR A 363 -4.40 -2.88 9.70
CA THR A 363 -3.17 -2.57 10.46
C THR A 363 -3.05 -3.36 11.78
N SER A 364 -4.06 -4.14 12.15
CA SER A 364 -4.01 -5.00 13.33
C SER A 364 -3.28 -6.31 13.04
N PRO A 365 -2.58 -6.91 14.02
CA PRO A 365 -1.99 -8.23 13.84
C PRO A 365 -3.07 -9.27 13.51
N ALA A 366 -2.93 -9.95 12.38
CA ALA A 366 -3.85 -11.01 11.98
C ALA A 366 -3.54 -12.30 12.74
N ASP A 367 -4.54 -12.93 13.35
CA ASP A 367 -4.39 -14.20 14.04
C ASP A 367 -5.31 -15.29 13.49
N PHE A 368 -4.86 -16.54 13.61
CA PHE A 368 -5.63 -17.73 13.31
C PHE A 368 -5.36 -18.79 14.37
N GLN A 369 -6.33 -19.68 14.57
CA GLN A 369 -6.22 -20.78 15.51
C GLN A 369 -6.59 -22.08 14.81
N ILE A 370 -5.78 -23.11 14.96
CA ILE A 370 -6.09 -24.46 14.51
C ILE A 370 -6.12 -25.35 15.73
N GLU A 371 -7.26 -25.96 15.98
CA GLU A 371 -7.40 -26.99 16.99
C GLU A 371 -7.20 -28.35 16.32
N LEU A 372 -6.21 -29.08 16.80
CA LEU A 372 -5.76 -30.36 16.24
C LEU A 372 -5.92 -31.45 17.30
N THR A 373 -6.71 -32.45 16.96
CA THR A 373 -6.86 -33.68 17.75
C THR A 373 -6.00 -34.75 17.10
N LEU A 374 -4.98 -35.23 17.82
CA LEU A 374 -4.08 -36.29 17.34
C LEU A 374 -4.61 -37.67 17.72
N THR A 375 -4.98 -37.82 18.99
CA THR A 375 -5.60 -39.03 19.57
C THR A 375 -6.70 -38.59 20.55
N PRO A 376 -7.57 -39.50 21.05
CA PRO A 376 -8.62 -39.12 22.01
C PRO A 376 -8.10 -38.41 23.27
N THR A 377 -6.85 -38.69 23.65
CA THR A 377 -6.19 -38.16 24.86
C THR A 377 -5.20 -37.02 24.58
N ALA A 378 -4.91 -36.74 23.30
CA ALA A 378 -3.95 -35.73 22.88
C ALA A 378 -4.58 -34.71 21.92
N ARG A 379 -4.85 -33.52 22.46
CA ARG A 379 -5.40 -32.36 21.72
C ARG A 379 -4.49 -31.16 21.92
N LEU A 380 -4.32 -30.38 20.87
CA LEU A 380 -3.49 -29.19 20.88
C LEU A 380 -4.12 -28.06 20.07
N GLN A 381 -3.81 -26.83 20.43
CA GLN A 381 -4.20 -25.62 19.74
C GLN A 381 -2.94 -24.93 19.22
N ILE A 382 -2.93 -24.67 17.92
CA ILE A 382 -1.90 -23.91 17.21
C ILE A 382 -2.46 -22.52 16.99
N ARG A 383 -1.87 -21.50 17.63
CA ARG A 383 -2.21 -20.10 17.39
C ARG A 383 -1.10 -19.44 16.58
N GLY A 384 -1.41 -19.04 15.35
CA GLY A 384 -0.51 -18.21 14.54
C GLY A 384 -0.90 -16.75 14.64
N ARG A 385 0.06 -15.86 14.86
CA ARG A 385 -0.16 -14.41 14.89
C ARG A 385 0.88 -13.69 14.03
N THR A 386 0.40 -12.97 13.01
CA THR A 386 1.23 -12.19 12.10
C THR A 386 1.29 -10.75 12.58
N PHE A 387 2.48 -10.30 12.98
CA PHE A 387 2.70 -8.93 13.43
C PHE A 387 3.11 -8.03 12.26
N LEU A 388 2.77 -6.74 12.34
CA LEU A 388 3.27 -5.73 11.39
C LEU A 388 4.58 -5.11 11.85
N LEU A 389 4.65 -4.77 13.14
CA LEU A 389 5.75 -4.05 13.78
C LEU A 389 6.16 -4.77 15.07
N PRO A 390 7.46 -4.76 15.44
CA PRO A 390 8.59 -4.14 14.73
C PRO A 390 9.09 -4.93 13.52
N LEU A 391 8.82 -6.24 13.47
CA LEU A 391 9.19 -7.16 12.40
C LEU A 391 7.93 -7.83 11.85
N THR A 392 7.81 -7.89 10.52
CA THR A 392 6.68 -8.51 9.82
C THR A 392 6.88 -10.01 9.74
N THR A 393 6.48 -10.72 10.80
CA THR A 393 6.63 -12.18 10.90
C THR A 393 5.42 -12.82 11.56
N THR A 394 5.23 -14.11 11.29
CA THR A 394 4.22 -14.95 11.94
C THR A 394 4.87 -15.72 13.07
N GLN A 395 4.41 -15.46 14.29
CA GLN A 395 4.83 -16.23 15.47
C GLN A 395 3.75 -17.26 15.81
N PHE A 396 4.18 -18.42 16.28
CA PHE A 396 3.29 -19.51 16.64
C PHE A 396 3.35 -19.80 18.13
N GLN A 397 2.18 -20.00 18.72
CA GLN A 397 2.04 -20.43 20.10
C GLN A 397 1.27 -21.76 20.11
N LEU A 398 1.80 -22.74 20.83
CA LEU A 398 1.20 -24.06 20.99
C LEU A 398 0.66 -24.20 22.40
N GLN A 399 -0.60 -24.61 22.52
CA GLN A 399 -1.25 -24.87 23.80
C GLN A 399 -1.87 -26.26 23.79
N LEU A 400 -1.60 -27.08 24.81
CA LEU A 400 -2.26 -28.37 24.96
C LEU A 400 -3.68 -28.17 25.50
N LEU A 401 -4.64 -28.85 24.90
CA LEU A 401 -6.05 -28.81 25.29
C LEU A 401 -6.41 -30.06 26.10
N PRO A 402 -7.42 -30.01 26.99
CA PRO A 402 -7.84 -31.18 27.75
C PRO A 402 -8.35 -32.33 26.87
N SER A 403 -8.18 -33.56 27.37
CA SER A 403 -8.60 -34.80 26.71
C SER A 403 -10.10 -34.82 26.38
N LEU A 404 -10.48 -35.53 25.29
CA LEU A 404 -11.88 -35.76 24.90
C LEU A 404 -12.50 -36.98 25.60
N ALA A 405 -11.73 -37.75 26.40
CA ALA A 405 -12.23 -38.89 27.15
C ALA A 405 -13.33 -38.47 28.15
N GLU A 406 -14.35 -39.30 28.30
CA GLU A 406 -15.63 -38.99 28.98
C GLU A 406 -15.48 -38.20 30.30
N PRO A 407 -16.35 -37.20 30.55
CA PRO A 407 -16.35 -36.46 31.80
C PRO A 407 -16.90 -37.35 32.93
N THR A 408 -16.03 -38.11 33.60
CA THR A 408 -16.27 -38.42 35.01
C THR A 408 -16.36 -37.10 35.77
N ASN A 409 -17.24 -36.96 36.78
CA ASN A 409 -17.61 -35.75 37.53
C ASN A 409 -16.47 -35.00 38.27
N THR A 410 -15.30 -34.85 37.66
CA THR A 410 -14.06 -34.30 38.21
C THR A 410 -13.34 -33.55 37.09
N GLU A 411 -12.46 -32.61 37.43
CA GLU A 411 -11.73 -31.75 36.47
C GLU A 411 -11.24 -32.50 35.22
N PRO A 412 -11.30 -31.88 34.03
CA PRO A 412 -10.96 -32.55 32.79
C PRO A 412 -9.51 -33.03 32.82
N ALA A 413 -9.29 -34.32 32.52
CA ALA A 413 -7.98 -34.92 32.60
C ALA A 413 -6.97 -34.16 31.70
N PRO A 414 -5.76 -33.86 32.21
CA PRO A 414 -4.73 -33.19 31.44
C PRO A 414 -4.35 -34.02 30.22
N SER A 415 -3.90 -33.35 29.15
CA SER A 415 -3.44 -34.06 27.95
C SER A 415 -2.26 -34.97 28.29
N THR A 416 -2.23 -36.18 27.74
CA THR A 416 -1.12 -37.13 27.91
C THR A 416 0.23 -36.54 27.46
N LEU A 417 0.19 -35.66 26.45
CA LEU A 417 1.36 -34.91 25.96
C LEU A 417 1.96 -33.94 26.97
N GLN A 418 1.21 -33.51 27.99
CA GLN A 418 1.75 -32.59 28.99
C GLN A 418 2.87 -33.22 29.82
N VAL A 419 2.81 -34.55 29.99
CA VAL A 419 3.83 -35.33 30.72
C VAL A 419 4.87 -35.90 29.75
N SER A 420 4.46 -36.36 28.57
CA SER A 420 5.37 -37.04 27.63
C SER A 420 6.18 -36.07 26.75
N TYR A 421 5.60 -34.96 26.28
CA TYR A 421 6.27 -34.02 25.38
C TYR A 421 5.61 -32.61 25.38
N PRO A 422 5.80 -31.80 26.45
CA PRO A 422 5.18 -30.48 26.55
C PRO A 422 5.74 -29.49 25.51
N PRO A 423 4.92 -28.56 24.99
CA PRO A 423 5.40 -27.51 24.10
C PRO A 423 6.32 -26.52 24.82
N SER A 424 7.13 -25.80 24.04
CA SER A 424 7.93 -24.69 24.55
C SER A 424 7.04 -23.60 25.15
N ARG A 425 7.53 -22.94 26.21
CA ARG A 425 6.86 -21.75 26.77
C ARG A 425 7.01 -20.52 25.87
N ASP A 426 8.11 -20.46 25.13
CA ASP A 426 8.41 -19.38 24.21
C ASP A 426 7.74 -19.63 22.84
N PRO A 427 7.29 -18.58 22.15
CA PRO A 427 6.67 -18.72 20.84
C PRO A 427 7.67 -19.27 19.81
N TYR A 428 7.18 -20.15 18.95
CA TYR A 428 7.95 -20.70 17.85
C TYR A 428 8.10 -19.63 16.74
N PRO A 429 9.32 -19.39 16.23
CA PRO A 429 9.60 -18.28 15.33
C PRO A 429 9.15 -18.52 13.89
N ASP A 430 9.03 -19.78 13.48
CA ASP A 430 8.73 -20.19 12.11
C ASP A 430 7.90 -21.47 12.07
N PHE A 431 7.29 -21.72 10.91
CA PHE A 431 6.45 -22.90 10.71
C PHE A 431 7.25 -24.21 10.75
N SER A 432 8.51 -24.22 10.30
CA SER A 432 9.35 -25.42 10.31
C SER A 432 9.59 -25.95 11.73
N SER A 433 9.82 -25.05 12.70
CA SER A 433 9.95 -25.43 14.11
C SER A 433 8.65 -26.02 14.68
N VAL A 434 7.49 -25.46 14.28
CA VAL A 434 6.18 -26.02 14.65
C VAL A 434 5.97 -27.39 14.01
N GLN A 435 6.33 -27.55 12.74
CA GLN A 435 6.21 -28.81 12.01
C GLN A 435 7.02 -29.94 12.67
N LEU A 436 8.27 -29.64 13.08
CA LEU A 436 9.13 -30.57 13.80
C LEU A 436 8.52 -30.98 15.15
N TYR A 437 8.01 -30.00 15.91
CA TYR A 437 7.34 -30.27 17.18
C TYR A 437 6.10 -31.13 16.97
N LEU A 438 5.22 -30.79 16.02
CA LEU A 438 3.98 -31.52 15.76
C LEU A 438 4.23 -32.96 15.29
N ALA A 439 5.24 -33.18 14.44
CA ALA A 439 5.63 -34.52 14.02
C ALA A 439 6.09 -35.38 15.20
N SER A 440 6.91 -34.81 16.09
CA SER A 440 7.37 -35.48 17.31
C SER A 440 6.22 -35.72 18.28
N ALA A 441 5.40 -34.70 18.55
CA ALA A 441 4.25 -34.77 19.44
C ALA A 441 3.24 -35.83 18.98
N ALA A 442 3.02 -35.99 17.68
CA ALA A 442 2.16 -37.03 17.16
C ALA A 442 2.75 -38.44 17.30
N ALA A 443 4.08 -38.62 17.20
CA ALA A 443 4.72 -39.90 17.54
C ALA A 443 4.59 -40.24 19.03
N HIS A 444 4.76 -39.25 19.92
CA HIS A 444 4.51 -39.41 21.36
C HIS A 444 3.04 -39.75 21.66
N ALA A 445 2.09 -39.03 21.03
CA ALA A 445 0.66 -39.28 21.19
C ALA A 445 0.26 -40.69 20.71
N LEU A 446 0.84 -41.17 19.61
CA LEU A 446 0.65 -42.55 19.13
C LEU A 446 1.23 -43.58 20.09
N THR A 447 2.38 -43.30 20.68
CA THR A 447 2.99 -44.16 21.71
C THR A 447 2.10 -44.23 22.96
N ASP A 448 1.56 -43.09 23.40
CA ASP A 448 0.63 -43.03 24.53
C ASP A 448 -0.69 -43.77 24.23
N PHE A 449 -1.19 -43.63 23.00
CA PHE A 449 -2.37 -44.37 22.53
C PHE A 449 -2.11 -45.87 22.45
N ALA A 450 -0.99 -46.31 21.87
CA ALA A 450 -0.63 -47.71 21.77
C ALA A 450 -0.42 -48.35 23.15
N MET A 451 0.16 -47.63 24.12
CA MET A 451 0.22 -48.08 25.52
C MET A 451 -1.16 -48.29 26.13
N SER A 452 -2.15 -47.44 25.81
CA SER A 452 -3.52 -47.59 26.31
C SER A 452 -4.26 -48.80 25.72
N LEU A 453 -3.78 -49.34 24.60
CA LEU A 453 -4.31 -50.56 23.99
C LEU A 453 -3.74 -51.85 24.63
N ILE A 454 -2.68 -51.74 25.43
CA ILE A 454 -2.08 -52.89 26.12
C ILE A 454 -2.89 -53.16 27.40
N PRO A 455 -3.46 -54.36 27.59
CA PRO A 455 -4.23 -54.67 28.78
C PRO A 455 -3.32 -54.64 30.03
N PRO A 456 -3.78 -54.06 31.16
CA PRO A 456 -2.98 -54.02 32.38
C PRO A 456 -2.69 -55.44 32.90
N SER A 457 -1.49 -55.66 33.44
CA SER A 457 -1.10 -56.94 34.03
C SER A 457 -2.00 -57.26 35.23
N PRO A 458 -2.64 -58.45 35.31
CA PRO A 458 -3.44 -58.81 36.47
C PRO A 458 -2.52 -58.97 37.68
N SER A 459 -2.74 -58.18 38.72
CA SER A 459 -1.88 -58.09 39.89
C SER A 459 -1.88 -59.32 40.81
N GLN A 460 -2.64 -60.39 40.50
CA GLN A 460 -2.71 -61.59 41.34
C GLN A 460 -3.07 -62.83 40.50
N SER A 461 -2.09 -63.63 40.09
CA SER A 461 -2.15 -65.11 40.04
C SER A 461 -0.90 -65.69 39.38
N SER A 462 -0.51 -66.88 39.87
CA SER A 462 0.69 -67.64 39.57
C SER A 462 0.69 -68.28 38.16
N GLU A 463 0.79 -67.46 37.11
CA GLU A 463 1.15 -67.88 35.75
C GLU A 463 2.33 -67.03 35.24
N PRO A 464 3.16 -67.54 34.31
CA PRO A 464 4.45 -66.93 34.01
C PRO A 464 4.28 -65.54 33.40
N THR A 465 4.88 -64.57 34.08
CA THR A 465 5.40 -63.28 33.60
C THR A 465 4.80 -62.76 32.29
N ARG A 466 3.68 -62.03 32.39
CA ARG A 466 3.25 -61.15 31.29
C ARG A 466 4.18 -59.94 31.23
N ALA A 467 4.84 -59.78 30.08
CA ALA A 467 5.67 -58.65 29.69
C ALA A 467 5.17 -57.30 30.25
N GLU A 468 5.99 -56.67 31.09
CA GLU A 468 5.77 -55.30 31.54
C GLU A 468 6.24 -54.35 30.43
N TRP A 469 5.33 -53.55 29.86
CA TRP A 469 5.64 -52.66 28.75
C TRP A 469 5.99 -51.27 29.25
N ILE A 470 7.10 -50.72 28.75
CA ILE A 470 7.55 -49.36 29.07
C ILE A 470 7.78 -48.54 27.82
N LYS A 471 7.60 -47.23 27.93
CA LYS A 471 7.99 -46.27 26.90
C LYS A 471 9.52 -46.19 26.82
N SER A 472 10.04 -46.08 25.61
CA SER A 472 11.44 -45.74 25.36
C SER A 472 11.78 -44.38 25.98
N VAL A 473 13.06 -44.14 26.25
CA VAL A 473 13.57 -42.87 26.80
C VAL A 473 13.19 -41.69 25.91
N ARG A 474 13.11 -41.91 24.59
CA ARG A 474 12.68 -40.90 23.61
C ARG A 474 11.16 -40.70 23.58
N GLY A 475 10.38 -41.57 24.22
CA GLY A 475 8.92 -41.51 24.27
C GLY A 475 8.20 -41.81 22.94
N THR A 476 8.91 -42.24 21.90
CA THR A 476 8.34 -42.56 20.57
C THR A 476 8.28 -44.06 20.27
N ALA A 477 8.61 -44.90 21.24
CA ALA A 477 8.57 -46.35 21.11
C ALA A 477 8.12 -47.00 22.43
N ILE A 478 7.58 -48.20 22.32
CA ILE A 478 7.15 -49.05 23.43
C ILE A 478 7.96 -50.33 23.37
N ARG A 479 8.52 -50.77 24.50
CA ARG A 479 9.36 -51.97 24.60
C ARG A 479 9.00 -52.82 25.81
N ASP A 480 9.22 -54.11 25.68
CA ASP A 480 9.10 -55.07 26.78
C ASP A 480 10.30 -54.95 27.73
N ILE A 481 10.05 -54.77 29.03
CA ILE A 481 11.07 -54.58 30.07
C ILE A 481 11.87 -55.87 30.31
N GLU A 482 11.22 -57.02 30.27
CA GLU A 482 11.84 -58.27 30.71
C GLU A 482 12.73 -58.88 29.61
N THR A 483 12.25 -58.84 28.37
CA THR A 483 12.88 -59.53 27.26
C THR A 483 13.75 -58.61 26.40
N GLU A 484 13.43 -57.31 26.35
CA GLU A 484 13.96 -56.34 25.39
C GLU A 484 13.88 -56.81 23.91
N THR A 485 13.21 -57.93 23.61
CA THR A 485 13.15 -58.51 22.26
C THR A 485 12.01 -57.94 21.43
N ARG A 486 11.09 -57.20 22.07
CA ARG A 486 9.89 -56.63 21.47
C ARG A 486 9.88 -55.13 21.57
N GLU A 487 9.73 -54.47 20.43
CA GLU A 487 9.68 -53.02 20.32
C GLU A 487 8.67 -52.61 19.23
N ILE A 488 7.87 -51.59 19.52
CA ILE A 488 7.06 -50.87 18.52
C ILE A 488 7.49 -49.42 18.54
N ARG A 489 7.90 -48.89 17.40
CA ARG A 489 8.39 -47.52 17.23
C ARG A 489 7.54 -46.77 16.23
N PHE A 490 7.21 -45.53 16.57
CA PHE A 490 6.44 -44.59 15.76
C PHE A 490 7.35 -43.43 15.37
N ASP A 491 7.46 -43.15 14.08
CA ASP A 491 8.17 -41.98 13.56
C ASP A 491 7.30 -41.28 12.51
N ILE A 492 7.27 -39.94 12.52
CA ILE A 492 6.63 -39.14 11.47
C ILE A 492 7.73 -38.41 10.72
N LEU A 493 7.89 -38.76 9.45
CA LEU A 493 8.94 -38.22 8.60
C LEU A 493 8.35 -37.25 7.58
N ASN A 494 9.01 -36.10 7.44
CA ASN A 494 8.65 -35.05 6.48
C ASN A 494 9.74 -34.99 5.39
N ASN A 495 10.01 -36.13 4.74
CA ASN A 495 11.18 -36.31 3.88
C ASN A 495 10.94 -36.01 2.40
N ASP A 496 9.70 -35.76 1.98
CA ASP A 496 9.40 -35.43 0.58
C ASP A 496 9.82 -33.98 0.26
N PRO A 497 10.29 -33.70 -0.97
CA PRO A 497 10.58 -32.34 -1.44
C PRO A 497 9.34 -31.42 -1.43
N GLU A 498 8.14 -32.02 -1.43
CA GLU A 498 6.86 -31.33 -1.28
C GLU A 498 6.44 -31.10 0.18
N GLY A 499 7.28 -31.47 1.15
CA GLY A 499 7.01 -31.30 2.59
C GLY A 499 5.91 -32.21 3.13
N ARG A 500 5.56 -33.29 2.41
CA ARG A 500 4.49 -34.21 2.80
C ARG A 500 4.92 -35.12 3.94
N SER A 501 4.00 -35.34 4.86
CA SER A 501 4.20 -36.20 6.02
C SER A 501 4.01 -37.67 5.66
N THR A 502 4.80 -38.54 6.28
CA THR A 502 4.64 -40.00 6.22
C THR A 502 4.75 -40.56 7.63
N LEU A 503 3.77 -41.35 8.06
CA LEU A 503 3.89 -42.12 9.32
C LEU A 503 4.61 -43.41 9.02
N GLN A 504 5.66 -43.70 9.77
CA GLN A 504 6.35 -44.97 9.78
C GLN A 504 6.15 -45.66 11.12
N ILE A 505 5.69 -46.90 11.08
CA ILE A 505 5.61 -47.77 12.25
C ILE A 505 6.58 -48.91 12.02
N GLY A 506 7.59 -49.02 12.87
CA GLY A 506 8.50 -50.16 12.91
C GLY A 506 8.13 -51.04 14.10
N ALA A 507 7.99 -52.34 13.89
CA ALA A 507 7.90 -53.29 14.99
C ALA A 507 8.97 -54.37 14.85
N ALA A 508 9.61 -54.70 15.97
CA ALA A 508 10.55 -55.78 16.11
C ALA A 508 10.01 -56.75 17.18
N TRP A 509 9.95 -58.05 16.88
CA TRP A 509 9.59 -59.09 17.84
C TRP A 509 10.14 -60.45 17.39
N ARG A 510 10.15 -61.45 18.27
CA ARG A 510 10.50 -62.84 17.92
C ARG A 510 9.25 -63.66 17.66
N ALA A 511 9.24 -64.44 16.58
CA ALA A 511 8.27 -65.52 16.38
C ALA A 511 9.03 -66.85 16.28
N GLY A 512 9.08 -67.59 17.39
CA GLY A 512 10.01 -68.70 17.57
C GLY A 512 11.46 -68.22 17.60
N ASP A 513 12.36 -68.96 16.95
CA ASP A 513 13.81 -68.67 16.93
C ASP A 513 14.25 -67.53 15.99
N LYS A 514 13.31 -66.91 15.25
CA LYS A 514 13.64 -65.89 14.23
C LYS A 514 13.22 -64.48 14.67
N PRO A 515 14.15 -63.49 14.66
CA PRO A 515 13.79 -62.10 14.82
C PRO A 515 13.04 -61.60 13.58
N LEU A 516 11.86 -61.03 13.79
CA LEU A 516 11.05 -60.40 12.76
C LEU A 516 11.08 -58.89 12.97
N VAL A 517 11.47 -58.16 11.93
CA VAL A 517 11.37 -56.70 11.88
C VAL A 517 10.44 -56.37 10.72
N LYS A 518 9.30 -55.74 11.01
CA LYS A 518 8.37 -55.23 9.99
C LYS A 518 8.27 -53.72 10.09
N ARG A 519 8.13 -53.08 8.93
CA ARG A 519 7.93 -51.63 8.82
C ARG A 519 6.73 -51.38 7.93
N TRP A 520 5.86 -50.49 8.39
CA TRP A 520 4.70 -50.01 7.65
C TRP A 520 4.80 -48.51 7.48
N ALA A 521 4.32 -48.01 6.34
CA ALA A 521 4.36 -46.59 6.02
C ALA A 521 3.02 -46.11 5.45
N TRP A 522 2.49 -45.02 6.01
CA TRP A 522 1.28 -44.35 5.56
C TRP A 522 1.62 -42.96 5.02
N PRO A 523 1.66 -42.77 3.70
CA PRO A 523 1.84 -41.45 3.11
C PRO A 523 0.54 -40.63 3.13
N ALA A 524 0.65 -39.29 3.15
CA ALA A 524 -0.49 -38.38 3.06
C ALA A 524 -1.25 -38.50 1.72
N VAL A 525 -0.53 -38.46 0.60
CA VAL A 525 -1.09 -38.54 -0.78
C VAL A 525 -0.68 -39.85 -1.43
N GLY A 526 -1.60 -40.50 -2.14
CA GLY A 526 -1.41 -41.88 -2.61
C GLY A 526 -1.19 -41.98 -4.12
N GLU A 527 0.01 -42.37 -4.54
CA GLU A 527 0.22 -43.10 -5.80
C GLU A 527 0.14 -44.64 -5.61
N GLY A 528 -0.02 -45.11 -4.37
CA GLY A 528 -0.11 -46.55 -4.04
C GLY A 528 -1.52 -47.06 -3.71
N ALA A 529 -2.56 -46.24 -3.84
CA ALA A 529 -3.92 -46.57 -3.36
C ALA A 529 -4.57 -47.79 -4.06
N GLY A 530 -3.97 -48.28 -5.16
CA GLY A 530 -4.52 -49.40 -5.93
C GLY A 530 -3.86 -50.77 -5.73
N LYS A 531 -2.72 -50.91 -5.02
CA LYS A 531 -1.94 -52.18 -5.09
C LYS A 531 -1.26 -52.71 -3.82
N SER A 532 -1.39 -52.10 -2.64
CA SER A 532 -0.94 -52.77 -1.41
C SER A 532 -2.13 -53.30 -0.61
N ALA A 533 -2.12 -54.59 -0.30
CA ALA A 533 -2.99 -55.24 0.66
C ALA A 533 -3.28 -54.33 1.88
N SER A 534 -4.53 -54.35 2.38
CA SER A 534 -5.02 -53.59 3.53
C SER A 534 -3.92 -53.38 4.58
N GLN A 535 -3.38 -52.17 4.68
CA GLN A 535 -2.37 -51.86 5.69
C GLN A 535 -3.01 -52.07 7.08
N PRO A 536 -2.32 -52.76 8.01
CA PRO A 536 -2.89 -53.10 9.32
C PRO A 536 -3.11 -51.85 10.16
N GLN A 537 -4.14 -51.82 11.00
CA GLN A 537 -4.34 -50.70 11.92
C GLN A 537 -3.29 -50.71 13.05
N VAL A 538 -3.07 -49.58 13.71
CA VAL A 538 -2.17 -49.49 14.88
C VAL A 538 -2.57 -50.50 15.95
N SER A 539 -3.86 -50.70 16.20
CA SER A 539 -4.41 -51.71 17.11
C SER A 539 -3.99 -53.13 16.72
N ASP A 540 -4.07 -53.48 15.43
CA ASP A 540 -3.67 -54.79 14.92
C ASP A 540 -2.17 -55.04 15.08
N ILE A 541 -1.35 -54.01 14.84
CA ILE A 541 0.11 -54.07 14.99
C ILE A 541 0.46 -54.29 16.47
N VAL A 542 -0.15 -53.51 17.37
CA VAL A 542 0.06 -53.65 18.82
C VAL A 542 -0.37 -55.03 19.30
N ALA A 543 -1.55 -55.50 18.89
CA ALA A 543 -2.04 -56.83 19.26
C ALA A 543 -1.09 -57.94 18.77
N ALA A 544 -0.62 -57.88 17.51
CA ALA A 544 0.28 -58.88 16.95
C ALA A 544 1.63 -58.98 17.69
N VAL A 545 2.18 -57.83 18.12
CA VAL A 545 3.46 -57.78 18.82
C VAL A 545 3.30 -58.19 20.30
N VAL A 546 2.25 -57.71 20.96
CA VAL A 546 1.97 -58.03 22.38
C VAL A 546 1.58 -59.50 22.57
N GLN A 547 0.75 -60.06 21.67
CA GLN A 547 0.29 -61.44 21.76
C GLN A 547 1.27 -62.47 21.20
N SER A 548 2.35 -62.05 20.55
CA SER A 548 3.42 -62.98 20.17
C SER A 548 3.91 -63.69 21.44
N LYS A 549 3.89 -65.02 21.48
CA LYS A 549 4.49 -65.76 22.60
C LYS A 549 5.94 -66.02 22.26
N GLU A 550 6.85 -65.68 23.17
CA GLU A 550 8.13 -66.38 23.20
C GLU A 550 7.77 -67.80 23.68
N ILE A 551 8.08 -68.79 22.84
CA ILE A 551 7.95 -70.21 23.19
C ILE A 551 9.28 -70.65 23.78
#